data_AF-A0AAU6CZH1-F1
#
_entry.id   AF-A0AAU6CZH1-F1
#
_cell.length_a   1.000
_cell.length_b   1.000
_cell.length_c   1.000
_cell.angle_alpha   90.00
_cell.angle_beta   90.00
_cell.angle_gamma   90.00
#
_symmetry.space_group_name_H-M   'P 1'
#
loop_
_entity.id
_entity.type
_entity.pdbx_description
1 polymer ?
#
loop_
_entity_poly.entity_id
_entity_poly.type
_entity_poly.pdbx_seq_one_letter_code
_entity_poly.pdbx_strand_id
1 'polypeptide(L)'
;MSCGQVPDHARTNSPNEAEPGTGTATAPPPRKRRLAALTLAEVRRLFNVIGAAHDAIDHAIHWSNWRREHQAEARRHHIKRRLQLQIQQI
;
A
#
# COMPACT_ATOMS: atom_id res chain seq x y z
N MET A 1 42.24 -19.47 21.11
CA MET A 1 42.49 -20.66 20.27
C MET A 1 41.45 -21.71 20.65
N SER A 2 40.62 -22.09 19.67
CA SER A 2 39.63 -23.19 19.59
C SER A 2 38.98 -23.77 20.85
N CYS A 3 37.66 -23.62 20.95
CA CYS A 3 36.72 -24.64 21.42
C CYS A 3 35.36 -24.27 20.79
N GLY A 4 34.85 -24.96 19.78
CA GLY A 4 34.42 -26.35 19.86
C GLY A 4 32.92 -26.36 20.17
N GLN A 5 32.10 -25.91 19.21
CA GLN A 5 30.63 -25.91 19.35
C GLN A 5 30.13 -27.36 19.32
N VAL A 6 29.52 -27.80 20.41
CA VAL A 6 28.83 -29.10 20.53
C VAL A 6 27.41 -28.95 19.96
N PRO A 7 26.88 -29.90 19.16
CA PRO A 7 25.48 -29.86 18.76
C PRO A 7 24.58 -30.54 19.80
N ASP A 8 23.36 -30.03 19.80
CA ASP A 8 22.22 -30.24 20.68
C ASP A 8 21.61 -31.65 20.56
N HIS A 9 21.43 -32.38 21.66
CA HIS A 9 20.45 -33.48 21.70
C HIS A 9 19.71 -33.56 23.03
N ALA A 10 18.38 -33.54 22.91
CA ALA A 10 17.41 -34.25 23.73
C ALA A 10 17.20 -33.77 25.18
N ARG A 11 16.32 -32.79 25.34
CA ARG A 11 15.29 -32.90 26.39
C ARG A 11 13.95 -33.18 25.70
N THR A 12 13.61 -34.45 25.68
CA THR A 12 12.27 -34.97 25.37
C THR A 12 11.27 -34.44 26.40
N ASN A 13 10.20 -33.80 25.92
CA ASN A 13 8.87 -33.90 26.50
C ASN A 13 7.85 -33.56 25.40
N SER A 14 7.40 -34.63 24.74
CA SER A 14 6.09 -34.70 24.08
C SER A 14 5.01 -34.84 25.18
N PRO A 15 3.71 -34.76 24.88
CA PRO A 15 2.95 -33.74 24.17
C PRO A 15 1.82 -33.17 25.08
N ASN A 16 1.45 -31.90 24.93
CA ASN A 16 0.09 -31.48 25.27
C ASN A 16 -0.49 -30.68 24.11
N GLU A 17 -1.49 -31.27 23.49
CA GLU A 17 -2.25 -30.74 22.37
C GLU A 17 -2.95 -29.44 22.80
N ALA A 18 -2.62 -28.35 22.11
CA ALA A 18 -3.46 -27.17 22.02
C ALA A 18 -3.23 -26.51 20.65
N GLU A 19 -3.67 -27.18 19.60
CA GLU A 19 -4.08 -26.49 18.36
C GLU A 19 -5.61 -26.30 18.44
N PRO A 20 -6.19 -25.22 17.90
CA PRO A 20 -5.70 -24.49 16.75
C PRO A 20 -5.62 -22.99 17.02
N GLY A 21 -4.40 -22.49 17.10
CA GLY A 21 -4.11 -21.08 17.20
C GLY A 21 -3.50 -20.55 15.93
N THR A 22 -3.97 -20.96 14.75
CA THR A 22 -3.64 -20.26 13.50
C THR A 22 -4.30 -18.89 13.56
N GLY A 23 -3.73 -18.00 14.38
CA GLY A 23 -3.77 -16.58 14.21
C GLY A 23 -3.11 -16.30 12.88
N THR A 24 -3.86 -16.57 11.80
CA THR A 24 -3.65 -15.93 10.52
C THR A 24 -3.81 -14.47 10.86
N ALA A 25 -2.70 -13.82 11.22
CA ALA A 25 -2.59 -12.38 11.29
C ALA A 25 -2.97 -11.94 9.88
N THR A 26 -4.27 -11.72 9.70
CA THR A 26 -4.87 -11.33 8.45
C THR A 26 -4.24 -9.98 8.19
N ALA A 27 -3.23 -9.97 7.32
CA ALA A 27 -2.60 -8.74 6.91
C ALA A 27 -3.74 -7.81 6.50
N PRO A 28 -3.80 -6.59 7.06
CA PRO A 28 -4.90 -5.68 6.77
C PRO A 28 -5.02 -5.58 5.24
N PRO A 29 -6.25 -5.64 4.70
CA PRO A 29 -6.46 -5.67 3.26
C PRO A 29 -5.69 -4.51 2.62
N PRO A 30 -5.03 -4.74 1.47
CA PRO A 30 -4.21 -3.70 0.86
C PRO A 30 -5.06 -2.45 0.70
N ARG A 31 -4.60 -1.35 1.32
CA ARG A 31 -5.28 -0.06 1.23
C ARG A 31 -5.40 0.29 -0.24
N LYS A 32 -6.58 0.10 -0.82
CA LYS A 32 -6.85 0.51 -2.20
C LYS A 32 -6.53 1.99 -2.27
N ARG A 33 -5.48 2.35 -3.02
CA ARG A 33 -5.18 3.74 -3.37
C ARG A 33 -6.45 4.27 -4.03
N ARG A 34 -7.16 5.12 -3.29
CA ARG A 34 -8.36 5.82 -3.77
C ARG A 34 -7.88 6.92 -4.71
N LEU A 35 -7.41 6.51 -5.87
CA LEU A 35 -6.95 7.35 -6.96
C LEU A 35 -8.14 8.16 -7.49
N ALA A 36 -7.90 9.42 -7.84
CA ALA A 36 -8.86 10.15 -8.66
C ALA A 36 -9.13 9.38 -9.96
N ALA A 37 -10.36 9.46 -10.49
CA ALA A 37 -10.69 8.86 -11.79
C ALA A 37 -9.69 9.33 -12.86
N LEU A 38 -9.26 8.42 -13.73
CA LEU A 38 -8.32 8.75 -14.80
C LEU A 38 -9.01 9.72 -15.77
N THR A 39 -8.47 10.92 -15.91
CA THR A 39 -9.04 11.95 -16.78
C THR A 39 -8.62 11.73 -18.23
N LEU A 40 -9.39 12.26 -19.19
CA LEU A 40 -9.04 12.18 -20.61
C LEU A 40 -7.66 12.82 -20.91
N ALA A 41 -7.31 13.89 -20.20
CA ALA A 41 -6.00 14.53 -20.32
C ALA A 41 -4.86 13.60 -19.83
N GLU A 42 -5.07 12.87 -18.74
CA GLU A 42 -4.11 11.87 -18.25
C GLU A 42 -4.00 10.69 -19.20
N VAL A 43 -5.12 10.21 -19.74
CA VAL A 43 -5.13 9.18 -20.79
C VAL A 43 -4.27 9.63 -21.96
N ARG A 44 -4.55 10.82 -22.53
CA ARG A 44 -3.76 11.38 -23.64
C ARG A 44 -2.27 11.50 -23.31
N ARG A 45 -1.94 11.93 -22.10
CA ARG A 45 -0.55 12.05 -21.66
C ARG A 45 0.15 10.70 -21.58
N LEU A 46 -0.53 9.65 -21.09
CA LEU A 46 0.01 8.30 -21.05
C LEU A 46 0.17 7.72 -22.47
N PHE A 47 -0.79 7.98 -23.36
CA PHE A 47 -0.68 7.59 -24.78
C PHE A 47 0.53 8.21 -25.48
N ASN A 48 0.89 9.45 -25.15
CA ASN A 48 2.08 10.10 -25.74
C ASN A 48 3.42 9.46 -25.34
N VAL A 49 3.45 8.60 -24.31
CA VAL A 49 4.66 7.90 -23.86
C VAL A 49 4.77 6.51 -24.50
N ILE A 50 3.75 6.07 -25.23
CA ILE A 50 3.77 4.79 -25.94
C ILE A 50 4.86 4.84 -27.03
N GLY A 51 5.76 3.86 -27.01
CA GLY A 51 6.92 3.78 -27.90
C GLY A 51 8.20 4.39 -27.32
N ALA A 52 8.14 5.00 -26.12
CA ALA A 52 9.34 5.37 -25.37
C ALA A 52 10.01 4.14 -24.72
N ALA A 53 11.22 4.33 -24.18
CA ALA A 53 11.89 3.30 -23.39
C ALA A 53 11.04 2.85 -22.18
N HIS A 54 11.19 1.58 -21.76
CA HIS A 54 10.44 1.03 -20.63
C HIS A 54 10.56 1.87 -19.36
N ASP A 55 11.77 2.35 -19.04
CA ASP A 55 11.99 3.23 -17.88
C ASP A 55 11.15 4.51 -17.96
N ALA A 56 11.00 5.09 -19.15
CA ALA A 56 10.20 6.30 -19.35
C ALA A 56 8.70 6.02 -19.17
N ILE A 57 8.23 4.84 -19.57
CA ILE A 57 6.85 4.38 -19.34
C ILE A 57 6.60 4.19 -17.84
N ASP A 58 7.51 3.51 -17.14
CA ASP A 58 7.41 3.26 -15.70
C ASP A 58 7.41 4.57 -14.90
N HIS A 59 8.30 5.50 -15.25
CA HIS A 59 8.29 6.83 -14.66
C HIS A 59 6.97 7.57 -14.93
N ALA A 60 6.45 7.53 -16.16
CA ALA A 60 5.19 8.19 -16.50
C ALA A 60 4.01 7.64 -15.69
N ILE A 61 3.93 6.31 -15.53
CA ILE A 61 2.91 5.65 -14.71
C ILE A 61 3.09 6.02 -13.24
N HIS A 62 4.32 5.95 -12.73
CA HIS A 62 4.63 6.29 -11.34
C HIS A 62 4.20 7.72 -11.00
N TRP A 63 4.63 8.70 -11.79
CA TRP A 63 4.30 10.10 -11.58
C TRP A 63 2.80 10.40 -11.76
N SER A 64 2.13 9.69 -12.66
CA SER A 64 0.67 9.78 -12.84
C SER A 64 -0.06 9.31 -11.58
N ASN A 65 0.31 8.14 -11.05
CA ASN A 65 -0.29 7.59 -9.84
C ASN A 65 -0.06 8.50 -8.62
N TRP A 66 1.20 8.92 -8.40
CA TRP A 66 1.54 9.84 -7.32
C TRP A 66 0.69 11.11 -7.35
N ARG A 67 0.56 11.75 -8.51
CA ARG A 67 -0.23 12.98 -8.67
C ARG A 67 -1.71 12.75 -8.37
N ARG A 68 -2.28 11.65 -8.89
CA ARG A 68 -3.71 11.31 -8.71
C ARG A 68 -4.06 10.97 -7.27
N GLU A 69 -3.14 10.36 -6.53
CA GLU A 69 -3.28 10.16 -5.08
C GLU A 69 -3.34 11.48 -4.35
N HIS A 70 -2.36 12.37 -4.58
CA HIS A 70 -2.30 13.67 -3.90
C HIS A 70 -3.51 14.55 -4.23
N GLN A 71 -4.00 14.51 -5.48
CA GLN A 71 -5.23 15.20 -5.85
C GLN A 71 -6.46 14.66 -5.11
N ALA A 72 -6.57 13.33 -4.98
CA ALA A 72 -7.67 12.72 -4.25
C ALA A 72 -7.62 13.06 -2.75
N GLU A 73 -6.43 13.11 -2.17
CA GLU A 73 -6.22 13.55 -0.79
C GLU A 73 -6.59 15.02 -0.59
N ALA A 74 -6.09 15.91 -1.45
CA ALA A 74 -6.44 17.33 -1.43
C ALA A 74 -7.97 17.53 -1.53
N ARG A 75 -8.64 16.80 -2.44
CA ARG A 75 -10.11 16.84 -2.57
C ARG A 75 -10.81 16.38 -1.29
N ARG A 76 -10.34 15.33 -0.63
CA ARG A 76 -10.92 14.88 0.65
C ARG A 76 -10.76 15.91 1.75
N HIS A 77 -9.58 16.49 1.89
CA HIS A 77 -9.34 17.53 2.88
C HIS A 77 -10.21 18.76 2.62
N HIS A 78 -10.33 19.16 1.35
CA HIS A 78 -11.20 20.27 0.95
C HIS A 78 -12.67 20.00 1.28
N ILE A 79 -13.20 18.83 0.90
CA ILE A 79 -14.59 18.45 1.19
C ILE A 79 -14.82 18.35 2.70
N LYS A 80 -13.91 17.70 3.44
CA LYS A 80 -13.98 17.59 4.90
C LYS A 80 -14.04 18.97 5.55
N ARG A 81 -13.16 19.88 5.14
CA ARG A 81 -13.13 21.26 5.66
C ARG A 81 -14.42 22.01 5.32
N ARG A 82 -14.90 21.89 4.08
CA ARG A 82 -16.15 22.54 3.64
C ARG A 82 -17.36 22.05 4.45
N LEU A 83 -17.49 20.74 4.67
CA LEU A 83 -18.56 20.17 5.48
C LEU A 83 -18.48 20.64 6.94
N GLN A 84 -17.28 20.70 7.53
CA GLN A 84 -17.08 21.23 8.88
C GLN A 84 -17.54 22.68 8.99
N LEU A 85 -17.22 23.52 8.01
CA LEU A 85 -17.66 24.92 7.98
C LEU A 85 -19.18 25.04 7.84
N GLN A 86 -19.81 24.19 7.02
CA GLN A 86 -21.27 24.18 6.86
C GLN A 86 -22.00 23.76 8.14
N ILE A 87 -21.50 22.74 8.84
CA ILE A 87 -22.08 22.27 10.12
C ILE A 87 -21.98 23.34 11.21
N GLN A 88 -20.93 24.18 11.19
CA GLN A 88 -20.78 25.27 12.17
C GLN A 88 -21.66 26.50 11.89
N GLN A 89 -22.34 26.56 10.75
CA GLN A 89 -23.21 27.67 10.36
C GLN A 89 -24.71 27.35 10.51
N ILE A 90 -25.05 26.20 11.10
CA ILE A 90 -26.40 25.76 11.47
C ILE A 90 -26.49 25.76 12.98
#